data_AF-A0A9D5AQS7-F1
#
_entry.id   AF-A0A9D5AQS7-F1
#
_cell.length_a   1.000
_cell.length_b   1.000
_cell.length_c   1.000
_cell.angle_alpha   90.00
_cell.angle_beta   90.00
_cell.angle_gamma   90.00
#
_symmetry.space_group_name_H-M   'P 1'
#
loop_
_entity.id
_entity.type
_entity.pdbx_description
1 polymer ?
#
loop_
_entity_poly.entity_id
_entity_poly.type
_entity_poly.pdbx_seq_one_letter_code
_entity_poly.pdbx_strand_id
1 'polypeptide(L)'
;MAFIHSSTITFLLSQLLLASFMASYTAGNFYQNFDITWGDGRANILDNGQLLTLSLDKASGSGFQSKNEYLFGNIDMQLKLVPGNSAGTVTAYYLSSKGSNWD
;
A
#
# COMPACT_ATOMS: atom_id res chain seq x y z
N MET A 1 -37.16 -35.79 10.39
CA MET A 1 -35.80 -35.81 9.80
C MET A 1 -35.58 -34.76 8.71
N ALA A 2 -36.43 -34.67 7.67
CA ALA A 2 -36.20 -33.76 6.52
C ALA A 2 -36.18 -32.25 6.84
N PHE A 3 -37.04 -31.78 7.76
CA PHE A 3 -37.06 -30.37 8.17
C PHE A 3 -35.75 -29.93 8.85
N ILE A 4 -35.19 -30.76 9.73
CA ILE A 4 -33.94 -30.46 10.45
C ILE A 4 -32.78 -30.36 9.46
N HIS A 5 -32.72 -31.24 8.46
CA HIS A 5 -31.71 -31.17 7.40
C HIS A 5 -31.81 -29.88 6.56
N SER A 6 -33.03 -29.45 6.22
CA SER A 6 -33.25 -28.19 5.50
C SER A 6 -32.80 -26.97 6.32
N SER A 7 -33.10 -26.94 7.63
CA SER A 7 -32.68 -25.88 8.55
C SER A 7 -31.17 -25.82 8.73
N THR A 8 -30.49 -26.97 8.79
CA THR A 8 -29.02 -27.01 8.86
C THR A 8 -28.37 -26.53 7.57
N ILE A 9 -28.94 -26.85 6.40
CA ILE A 9 -28.42 -26.42 5.10
C ILE A 9 -28.57 -24.90 4.93
N THR A 10 -29.71 -24.31 5.29
CA THR A 10 -29.89 -22.85 5.26
C THR A 10 -28.98 -22.14 6.24
N PHE A 11 -28.76 -22.70 7.43
CA PHE A 11 -27.79 -22.16 8.39
C PHE A 11 -26.36 -22.18 7.83
N LEU A 12 -25.91 -23.30 7.25
CA LEU A 12 -24.60 -23.42 6.61
C LEU A 12 -24.42 -22.44 5.44
N LEU A 13 -25.43 -22.29 4.58
CA LEU A 13 -25.43 -21.31 3.48
C LEU A 13 -25.33 -19.88 4.01
N SER A 14 -26.01 -19.56 5.10
CA SER A 14 -25.93 -18.22 5.71
C SER A 14 -24.55 -17.90 6.28
N GLN A 15 -23.88 -18.88 6.88
CA GLN A 15 -22.50 -18.72 7.39
C GLN A 15 -21.48 -18.56 6.25
N LEU A 16 -21.67 -19.31 5.16
CA LEU A 16 -20.82 -19.20 3.97
C LEU A 16 -20.97 -17.83 3.31
N LEU A 17 -22.20 -17.32 3.25
CA LEU A 17 -22.48 -15.98 2.74
C LEU A 17 -21.83 -14.91 3.61
N LEU A 18 -21.95 -15.00 4.95
CA LEU A 18 -21.30 -14.05 5.86
C LEU A 18 -19.76 -14.07 5.74
N ALA A 19 -19.16 -15.25 5.58
CA ALA A 19 -17.72 -15.37 5.38
C ALA A 19 -17.25 -14.71 4.07
N SER A 20 -18.07 -14.72 3.03
CA SER A 20 -17.72 -14.08 1.74
C SER A 20 -17.67 -12.55 1.79
N PHE A 21 -18.30 -11.92 2.78
CA PHE A 21 -18.23 -10.47 3.01
C PHE A 21 -17.02 -10.04 3.85
N MET A 22 -16.29 -10.98 4.45
CA MET A 22 -15.07 -10.70 5.20
C MET A 22 -13.88 -10.54 4.24
N ALA A 23 -13.96 -9.59 3.32
CA ALA A 23 -12.78 -9.11 2.61
C ALA A 23 -11.96 -8.30 3.61
N SER A 24 -10.98 -8.95 4.24
CA SER A 24 -10.01 -8.26 5.08
C SER A 24 -9.15 -7.34 4.22
N TYR A 25 -9.36 -6.02 4.35
CA TYR A 25 -8.42 -5.02 3.87
C TYR A 25 -7.19 -5.07 4.78
N THR A 26 -6.22 -5.91 4.43
CA THR A 26 -4.91 -5.86 5.07
C THR A 26 -4.18 -4.64 4.54
N ALA A 27 -3.70 -3.76 5.41
CA ALA A 27 -2.79 -2.70 4.99
C ALA A 27 -1.59 -3.34 4.26
N GLY A 28 -1.25 -2.81 3.09
CA GLY A 28 -0.13 -3.32 2.30
C GLY A 28 1.18 -3.26 3.09
N ASN A 29 2.07 -4.22 2.87
CA ASN A 29 3.39 -4.23 3.49
C ASN A 29 4.43 -3.60 2.56
N PHE A 30 5.17 -2.60 3.02
CA PHE A 30 6.17 -1.91 2.21
C PHE A 30 7.31 -2.81 1.74
N TYR A 31 7.75 -3.80 2.54
CA TYR A 31 8.78 -4.75 2.12
C TYR A 31 8.32 -5.62 0.95
N GLN A 32 7.03 -5.91 0.85
CA GLN A 32 6.47 -6.76 -0.20
C GLN A 32 6.23 -5.99 -1.49
N ASN A 33 5.87 -4.71 -1.39
CA ASN A 33 5.32 -3.96 -2.52
C ASN A 33 6.28 -2.94 -3.13
N PHE A 34 7.28 -2.47 -2.38
CA PHE A 34 8.15 -1.37 -2.80
C PHE A 34 9.63 -1.66 -2.56
N ASP A 35 10.47 -1.03 -3.40
CA ASP A 35 11.91 -0.96 -3.23
C ASP A 35 12.35 0.48 -2.97
N ILE A 36 13.34 0.66 -2.10
CA ILE A 36 14.04 1.93 -1.95
C ILE A 36 14.98 2.08 -3.15
N THR A 37 14.80 3.14 -3.93
CA THR A 37 15.57 3.36 -5.18
C THR A 37 16.80 4.22 -4.96
N TRP A 38 16.75 5.14 -4.00
CA TRP A 38 17.87 6.00 -3.63
C TRP A 38 17.65 6.61 -2.24
N GLY A 39 18.73 7.12 -1.63
CA GLY A 39 18.66 7.88 -0.39
C GLY A 39 19.80 7.63 0.59
N ASP A 40 20.59 6.57 0.42
CA ASP A 40 21.78 6.33 1.24
C ASP A 40 21.49 6.43 2.76
N GLY A 41 20.53 5.63 3.23
CA GLY A 41 20.03 5.64 4.61
C GLY A 41 18.93 6.67 4.92
N ARG A 42 18.57 7.55 3.97
CA ARG A 42 17.50 8.55 4.14
C ARG A 42 16.09 8.02 3.88
N ALA A 43 15.97 6.84 3.28
CA ALA A 43 14.73 6.08 3.20
C ALA A 43 14.84 4.84 4.08
N ASN A 44 13.82 4.58 4.90
CA ASN A 44 13.79 3.42 5.79
C ASN A 44 12.37 2.84 5.86
N ILE A 45 12.28 1.52 5.84
CA ILE A 45 11.05 0.78 6.13
C ILE A 45 11.14 0.31 7.58
N LEU A 46 10.14 0.66 8.38
CA LEU A 46 10.06 0.43 9.82
C LEU A 46 8.79 -0.35 10.15
N ASP A 47 8.59 -0.65 11.44
CA ASP A 47 7.36 -1.25 11.97
C ASP A 47 6.92 -2.50 11.21
N ASN A 48 7.87 -3.40 10.97
CA ASN A 48 7.67 -4.64 10.21
C ASN A 48 7.03 -4.42 8.82
N GLY A 49 7.35 -3.32 8.16
CA GLY A 49 6.86 -3.00 6.82
C GLY A 49 5.58 -2.18 6.79
N GLN A 50 5.17 -1.61 7.92
CA GLN A 50 3.95 -0.79 8.01
C GLN A 50 4.23 0.72 7.89
N LEU A 51 5.49 1.14 8.02
CA LEU A 51 5.87 2.55 7.93
C LEU A 51 7.06 2.71 6.96
N LEU A 52 6.91 3.60 5.99
CA LEU A 52 7.99 4.07 5.15
C LEU A 52 8.31 5.52 5.51
N THR A 53 9.55 5.79 5.88
CA THR A 53 10.04 7.15 6.16
C THR A 53 11.01 7.59 5.09
N LEU A 54 10.84 8.83 4.62
CA LEU A 54 11.77 9.52 3.73
C LEU A 54 12.32 10.75 4.43
N SER A 55 13.59 11.05 4.18
CA SER A 55 14.25 12.25 4.65
C SER A 55 15.05 12.91 3.54
N LEU A 56 15.31 14.21 3.74
CA LEU A 56 16.03 15.08 2.83
C LEU A 56 16.95 15.96 3.66
N ASP A 57 18.21 16.03 3.25
CA ASP A 57 19.18 16.95 3.79
C ASP A 57 19.93 17.65 2.64
N LYS A 58 21.01 18.37 2.98
CA LYS A 58 21.80 19.10 2.00
C LYS A 58 22.54 18.19 1.01
N ALA A 59 22.81 16.94 1.38
CA ALA A 59 23.54 16.02 0.53
C ALA A 59 22.62 15.31 -0.46
N SER A 60 21.43 14.90 -0.02
CA SER A 60 20.48 14.19 -0.87
C SER A 60 19.07 14.13 -0.29
N GLY A 61 18.10 13.82 -1.15
CA GLY A 61 16.78 13.34 -0.74
C GLY A 61 16.74 11.82 -0.64
N SER A 62 15.56 11.24 -0.87
CA SER A 62 15.36 9.80 -0.93
C SER A 62 14.10 9.45 -1.72
N GLY A 63 13.97 8.18 -2.12
CA GLY A 63 12.80 7.74 -2.86
C GLY A 63 12.63 6.23 -2.92
N PHE A 64 11.46 5.83 -3.38
CA PHE A 64 11.04 4.44 -3.51
C PHE A 64 10.25 4.25 -4.80
N GLN A 65 10.10 3.01 -5.24
CA GLN A 65 9.25 2.65 -6.37
C GLN A 65 8.52 1.35 -6.09
N SER A 66 7.37 1.12 -6.75
CA SER A 66 6.70 -0.17 -6.70
C SER A 66 7.55 -1.25 -7.37
N LYS A 67 7.52 -2.46 -6.83
CA LYS A 67 8.18 -3.63 -7.42
C LYS A 67 7.54 -4.06 -8.73
N ASN A 68 6.24 -3.82 -8.85
CA ASN A 68 5.45 -4.19 -10.01
C ASN A 68 4.97 -2.95 -10.75
N GLU A 69 4.76 -3.11 -12.04
CA GLU A 69 4.08 -2.15 -12.91
C GLU A 69 2.59 -2.47 -12.97
N TYR A 70 1.76 -1.44 -13.10
CA TYR A 70 0.30 -1.58 -13.10
C TYR A 70 -0.29 -0.84 -14.29
N LEU A 71 -1.19 -1.49 -15.01
CA LEU A 71 -1.97 -0.87 -16.08
C LEU A 71 -3.25 -0.21 -15.55
N PHE A 72 -3.89 -0.84 -14.57
CA PHE A 72 -5.09 -0.36 -13.88
C PHE A 72 -5.00 -0.71 -12.40
N GLY A 73 -5.63 0.10 -11.54
CA GLY A 73 -5.71 -0.18 -10.12
C GLY A 73 -6.18 1.02 -9.31
N ASN A 74 -6.53 0.78 -8.07
CA ASN A 74 -6.64 1.82 -7.04
C ASN A 74 -5.36 1.75 -6.19
N ILE A 75 -4.69 2.89 -6.03
CA ILE A 75 -3.39 2.96 -5.37
C ILE A 75 -3.46 4.02 -4.27
N ASP A 76 -3.80 3.58 -3.08
CA ASP A 76 -4.00 4.45 -1.92
C ASP A 76 -2.79 4.41 -0.98
N MET A 77 -2.39 5.58 -0.48
CA MET A 77 -1.31 5.72 0.50
C MET A 77 -1.68 6.76 1.56
N GLN A 78 -1.45 6.42 2.83
CA GLN A 78 -1.53 7.40 3.91
C GLN A 78 -0.20 8.15 4.02
N LEU A 79 -0.25 9.48 3.92
CA LEU A 79 0.92 10.33 3.92
C LEU A 79 0.90 11.30 5.10
N LYS A 80 2.03 11.38 5.82
CA LYS A 80 2.31 12.41 6.80
C LYS A 80 3.46 13.28 6.30
N LEU A 81 3.17 14.56 6.06
CA LEU A 81 4.15 15.50 5.50
C LEU A 81 5.11 16.04 6.58
N VAL A 82 6.21 16.62 6.11
CA VAL A 82 7.24 17.26 6.96
C VAL A 82 6.61 18.41 7.77
N PRO A 83 6.74 18.41 9.10
CA PRO A 83 6.20 19.46 9.94
C PRO A 83 7.08 20.72 9.94
N GLY A 84 6.51 21.87 10.28
CA GLY A 84 7.25 23.13 10.47
C GLY A 84 7.61 23.83 9.15
N ASN A 85 8.79 24.45 9.10
CA ASN A 85 9.26 25.14 7.89
C ASN A 85 9.78 24.12 6.87
N SER A 86 9.00 23.93 5.81
CA SER A 86 9.28 23.02 4.70
C SER A 86 9.44 23.77 3.36
N ALA A 87 9.75 25.07 3.39
CA ALA A 87 9.87 25.90 2.19
C ALA A 87 10.87 25.30 1.20
N GLY A 88 10.45 25.17 -0.07
CA GLY A 88 11.28 24.61 -1.14
C GLY A 88 11.42 23.08 -1.14
N THR A 89 10.76 22.37 -0.23
CA THR A 89 10.71 20.89 -0.25
C THR A 89 9.51 20.39 -1.05
N VAL A 90 9.67 19.26 -1.73
CA VAL A 90 8.60 18.57 -2.45
C VAL A 90 8.54 17.13 -1.95
N THR A 91 7.34 16.71 -1.51
CA THR A 91 7.02 15.28 -1.32
C THR A 91 6.13 14.86 -2.47
N ALA A 92 6.58 13.90 -3.28
CA ALA A 92 5.85 13.44 -4.45
C ALA A 92 5.41 11.98 -4.29
N TYR A 93 4.16 11.71 -4.64
CA TYR A 93 3.59 10.37 -4.77
C TYR A 93 2.82 10.36 -6.09
N TYR A 94 3.29 9.57 -7.06
CA TYR A 94 2.82 9.63 -8.44
C TYR A 94 3.01 8.29 -9.14
N LEU A 95 2.37 8.15 -10.30
CA LEU A 95 2.54 7.03 -11.21
C LEU A 95 3.20 7.51 -12.50
N SER A 96 4.09 6.71 -13.07
CA SER A 96 4.79 7.02 -14.31
C SER A 96 5.05 5.73 -15.07
N SER A 97 4.73 5.73 -16.37
CA SER A 97 5.07 4.65 -17.28
C SER A 97 6.56 4.69 -17.63
N LYS A 98 7.12 3.53 -17.99
CA LYS A 98 8.48 3.44 -18.51
C LYS A 98 8.48 3.71 -20.03
N GLY A 99 9.61 4.20 -20.54
CA GLY A 99 9.82 4.46 -21.98
C GLY A 99 10.00 5.93 -22.29
N SER A 100 10.22 6.26 -23.56
CA SER A 100 10.45 7.64 -24.03
C SER A 100 9.17 8.43 -24.32
N ASN A 101 8.04 7.73 -24.49
CA ASN A 101 6.77 8.31 -24.94
C ASN A 101 5.76 8.37 -23.78
N TRP A 102 6.23 8.86 -22.63
CA TRP A 102 5.44 8.93 -21.40
C TRP A 102 4.80 10.30 -21.18
N ASP A 103 5.06 11.26 -22.09
CA ASP A 103 4.48 12.62 -22.10
C ASP A 103 3.23 12.74 -22.98
#